data_AF-A0A449AH61-F1
#
_entry.id   AF-A0A449AH61-F1
#
_cell.length_a   1.000
_cell.length_b   1.000
_cell.length_c   1.000
_cell.angle_alpha   90.00
_cell.angle_beta   90.00
_cell.angle_gamma   90.00
#
_symmetry.space_group_name_H-M   'P 1'
#
loop_
_entity.id
_entity.type
_entity.pdbx_description
1 polymer ?
#
loop_
_entity_poly.entity_id
_entity_poly.type
_entity_poly.pdbx_seq_one_letter_code
_entity_poly.pdbx_strand_id
1 'polypeptide(L)'
;MSEYADEIKSLIDQNGTLSKQLSKNPQSIVLFDEIEKASQKTIDILLQILSTGTYVDNMGSEISLKNSIVICTTNLNSTLFEYKRLINKPNEWLKSAKLKFREEI
;
A
#
# COMPACT_ATOMS: atom_id res chain seq x y z
N MET A 1 16.49 3.39 -10.81
CA MET A 1 15.07 3.57 -10.43
C MET A 1 14.27 2.64 -11.33
N SER A 2 13.40 1.82 -10.75
CA SER A 2 12.81 0.66 -11.43
C SER A 2 11.62 1.07 -12.31
N GLU A 3 11.67 0.64 -13.57
CA GLU A 3 10.61 0.66 -14.60
C GLU A 3 9.24 0.20 -14.08
N TYR A 4 9.22 -0.62 -13.02
CA TYR A 4 8.03 -1.12 -12.34
C TYR A 4 7.20 -0.04 -11.63
N ALA A 5 7.85 1.01 -11.10
CA ALA A 5 7.15 2.10 -10.41
C ALA A 5 6.38 3.00 -11.38
N ASP A 6 6.89 3.18 -12.59
CA ASP A 6 6.21 3.93 -13.65
C ASP A 6 5.02 3.14 -14.23
N GLU A 7 5.10 1.80 -14.23
CA GLU A 7 4.02 0.91 -14.67
C GLU A 7 2.81 0.93 -13.71
N ILE A 8 3.06 0.97 -12.39
CA ILE A 8 2.01 1.11 -11.38
C ILE A 8 1.38 2.51 -11.40
N LYS A 9 2.19 3.55 -11.66
CA LYS A 9 1.68 4.92 -11.83
C LYS A 9 0.80 5.03 -13.08
N SER A 10 1.18 4.36 -14.17
CA SER A 10 0.41 4.27 -15.42
C SER A 10 -0.95 3.58 -15.24
N LEU A 11 -1.02 2.54 -14.40
CA LEU A 11 -2.26 1.81 -14.10
C LEU A 11 -3.31 2.68 -13.41
N ILE A 12 -2.89 3.67 -12.62
CA ILE A 12 -3.77 4.60 -11.90
C ILE A 12 -4.07 5.86 -12.72
N ASP A 13 -3.11 6.38 -13.49
CA ASP A 13 -3.22 7.73 -14.05
C ASP A 13 -3.72 7.83 -15.49
N GLN A 14 -3.58 6.83 -16.38
CA GLN A 14 -3.81 7.10 -17.82
C GLN A 14 -4.93 6.34 -18.55
N ASN A 15 -5.62 5.34 -17.97
CA ASN A 15 -6.65 4.63 -18.78
C ASN A 15 -7.85 4.00 -18.07
N GLY A 16 -8.04 4.25 -16.76
CA GLY A 16 -9.17 3.65 -16.01
C GLY A 16 -9.14 2.13 -16.02
N THR A 17 -7.94 1.53 -16.05
CA THR A 17 -7.74 0.09 -16.20
C THR A 17 -8.38 -0.68 -15.04
N LEU A 18 -8.23 -0.19 -13.81
CA LEU A 18 -8.88 -0.76 -12.62
C LEU A 18 -10.42 -0.66 -12.74
N SER A 19 -10.95 0.51 -13.09
CA SER A 19 -12.39 0.73 -13.30
C SER A 19 -12.98 -0.26 -14.32
N LYS A 20 -12.31 -0.40 -15.48
CA LYS A 20 -12.72 -1.31 -16.57
C LYS A 20 -12.63 -2.77 -16.17
N GLN A 21 -11.59 -3.16 -15.44
CA GLN A 21 -11.41 -4.55 -14.99
C GLN A 21 -12.47 -4.93 -13.94
N LEU A 22 -12.74 -4.04 -12.97
CA LEU A 22 -13.76 -4.26 -11.94
C LEU A 22 -15.17 -4.27 -12.53
N SER A 23 -15.44 -3.43 -13.53
CA SER A 23 -16.73 -3.45 -14.24
C SER A 23 -16.97 -4.79 -14.97
N LYS A 24 -15.93 -5.39 -15.54
CA LYS A 24 -16.02 -6.70 -16.20
C LYS A 24 -16.01 -7.87 -15.22
N ASN A 25 -15.24 -7.76 -14.12
CA ASN A 25 -15.03 -8.81 -13.13
C ASN A 25 -15.25 -8.27 -11.71
N PRO A 26 -16.50 -8.08 -11.28
CA PRO A 26 -16.82 -7.46 -9.98
C PRO A 26 -16.46 -8.32 -8.76
N GLN A 27 -16.31 -9.63 -8.95
CA GLN A 27 -15.81 -10.57 -7.95
C GLN A 27 -14.33 -10.83 -8.21
N SER A 28 -13.47 -10.00 -7.62
CA SER A 28 -12.02 -10.09 -7.85
C SER A 28 -11.23 -9.88 -6.57
N ILE A 29 -9.94 -10.22 -6.63
CA ILE A 29 -8.97 -9.85 -5.61
C ILE A 29 -8.17 -8.66 -6.15
N VAL A 30 -8.20 -7.53 -5.43
CA VAL A 30 -7.48 -6.31 -5.77
C VAL A 30 -6.29 -6.18 -4.83
N LEU A 31 -5.08 -6.17 -5.38
CA LEU A 31 -3.84 -6.01 -4.62
C LEU A 31 -3.30 -4.58 -4.76
N PHE A 32 -3.17 -3.87 -3.65
CA PHE A 32 -2.41 -2.64 -3.53
C PHE A 32 -1.04 -2.95 -2.94
N ASP A 33 -0.01 -2.96 -3.77
CA ASP A 33 1.36 -3.26 -3.32
C ASP A 33 2.15 -2.00 -2.96
N GLU A 34 3.13 -2.16 -2.07
CA GLU A 34 4.01 -1.10 -1.57
C GLU A 34 3.27 0.19 -1.19
N ILE A 35 2.16 0.08 -0.43
CA ILE A 35 1.28 1.21 -0.15
C ILE A 35 1.98 2.40 0.53
N GLU A 36 3.12 2.16 1.18
CA GLU A 36 3.96 3.22 1.77
C GLU A 36 4.56 4.18 0.74
N LYS A 37 4.67 3.75 -0.53
CA LYS A 37 5.13 4.57 -1.66
C LYS A 37 3.98 5.22 -2.43
N ALA A 38 2.73 4.92 -2.07
CA ALA A 38 1.56 5.41 -2.78
C ALA A 38 1.42 6.93 -2.66
N SER A 39 0.85 7.55 -3.69
CA SER A 39 0.51 8.98 -3.65
C SER A 39 -0.62 9.24 -2.64
N GLN A 40 -0.72 10.47 -2.13
CA GLN A 40 -1.83 10.87 -1.25
C GLN A 40 -3.20 10.52 -1.86
N LYS A 41 -3.38 10.77 -3.16
CA LYS A 41 -4.61 10.46 -3.89
C LYS A 41 -4.95 8.96 -3.86
N THR A 42 -3.95 8.10 -4.01
CA THR A 42 -4.14 6.64 -3.92
C THR A 42 -4.60 6.23 -2.53
N ILE A 43 -4.03 6.85 -1.48
CA ILE A 43 -4.45 6.61 -0.10
C ILE A 43 -5.88 7.10 0.13
N ASP A 44 -6.24 8.29 -0.36
CA ASP A 44 -7.61 8.82 -0.22
C ASP A 44 -8.64 7.91 -0.89
N ILE A 45 -8.32 7.38 -2.08
CA ILE A 45 -9.15 6.39 -2.77
C ILE A 45 -9.26 5.10 -1.94
N LEU A 46 -8.14 4.59 -1.42
CA LEU A 46 -8.16 3.39 -0.59
C LEU A 46 -9.03 3.60 0.67
N LEU A 47 -8.92 4.76 1.32
CA LEU A 47 -9.77 5.12 2.47
C LEU A 47 -11.25 5.19 2.07
N GLN A 48 -11.57 5.75 0.91
CA GLN A 48 -12.92 5.79 0.38
C GLN A 48 -13.47 4.36 0.16
N ILE A 49 -12.68 3.49 -0.48
CA ILE A 49 -13.03 2.08 -0.72
C ILE A 49 -13.27 1.35 0.59
N LEU A 50 -12.39 1.51 1.58
CA LEU A 50 -12.54 0.88 2.90
C LEU A 50 -13.77 1.41 3.67
N SER A 51 -14.23 2.62 3.36
CA SER A 51 -15.38 3.24 4.03
C SER A 51 -16.71 2.85 3.37
N THR A 52 -16.85 3.05 2.05
CA THR A 52 -18.12 2.89 1.33
C THR A 52 -18.17 1.68 0.41
N GLY A 53 -17.02 1.04 0.17
CA GLY A 53 -16.87 -0.01 -0.85
C GLY A 53 -16.94 0.50 -2.28
N THR A 54 -16.81 1.82 -2.49
CA THR A 54 -16.85 2.44 -3.82
C THR A 54 -15.78 3.54 -3.95
N TYR A 55 -15.39 3.87 -5.17
CA TYR A 55 -14.61 5.07 -5.47
C TYR A 55 -15.10 5.72 -6.76
N VAL A 56 -14.78 7.00 -6.95
CA VAL A 56 -15.07 7.72 -8.19
C VAL A 56 -13.79 7.84 -8.99
N ASP A 57 -13.81 7.39 -10.24
CA ASP A 57 -12.64 7.48 -11.11
C ASP A 57 -12.48 8.88 -11.72
N ASN A 58 -11.38 9.09 -12.45
CA ASN A 58 -11.06 10.39 -13.04
C ASN A 58 -12.07 10.83 -14.14
N MET A 59 -12.93 9.93 -14.61
CA MET A 59 -13.99 10.22 -15.59
C MET A 59 -15.34 10.47 -14.90
N GLY A 60 -15.39 10.47 -13.57
CA GLY A 60 -16.61 10.67 -12.78
C GLY A 60 -17.48 9.42 -12.65
N SER A 61 -16.99 8.24 -13.07
CA SER A 61 -17.75 7.00 -12.92
C SER A 61 -17.55 6.43 -11.52
N GLU A 62 -18.66 6.05 -10.86
CA GLU A 62 -18.60 5.33 -9.58
C GLU A 62 -18.34 3.83 -9.82
N ILE A 63 -17.31 3.32 -9.17
CA ILE A 63 -16.88 1.92 -9.28
C ILE A 63 -17.04 1.25 -7.93
N SER A 64 -17.66 0.07 -7.91
CA SER A 64 -17.88 -0.70 -6.67
C SER A 64 -16.89 -1.84 -6.51
N LEU A 65 -16.35 -1.95 -5.30
CA LEU A 65 -15.52 -3.06 -4.83
C LEU A 65 -16.21 -3.88 -3.74
N LYS A 66 -17.53 -3.71 -3.53
CA LYS A 66 -18.28 -4.43 -2.48
C LYS A 66 -18.22 -5.95 -2.59
N ASN A 67 -17.98 -6.47 -3.79
CA ASN A 67 -17.86 -7.91 -4.08
C ASN A 67 -16.40 -8.35 -4.29
N SER A 68 -15.43 -7.46 -4.05
CA SER A 68 -14.01 -7.73 -4.23
C SER A 68 -13.29 -7.81 -2.89
N ILE A 69 -12.27 -8.66 -2.81
CA ILE A 69 -11.35 -8.72 -1.67
C ILE A 69 -10.22 -7.73 -1.95
N VAL A 70 -10.02 -6.77 -1.06
CA VAL A 70 -8.91 -5.82 -1.13
C VAL A 70 -7.77 -6.31 -0.25
N ILE A 71 -6.60 -6.50 -0.82
CA ILE A 71 -5.37 -6.86 -0.12
C ILE A 71 -4.38 -5.70 -0.29
N CYS A 72 -3.77 -5.28 0.82
CA CYS A 72 -2.70 -4.29 0.79
C CYS A 72 -1.42 -4.90 1.36
N THR A 73 -0.30 -4.64 0.70
CA THR A 73 1.03 -5.04 1.16
C THR A 73 1.90 -3.81 1.36
N THR A 74 2.84 -3.91 2.30
CA THR A 74 3.79 -2.85 2.59
C THR A 74 5.17 -3.44 2.82
N ASN A 75 6.19 -2.79 2.25
CA ASN A 75 7.59 -3.14 2.49
C ASN A 75 8.19 -2.34 3.65
N LEU A 76 7.35 -1.80 4.56
CA LEU A 76 7.79 -1.21 5.81
C LEU A 76 8.66 -2.21 6.56
N ASN A 77 9.97 -1.93 6.53
CA ASN A 77 10.98 -2.87 6.99
C ASN A 77 10.74 -3.23 8.46
N SER A 78 11.00 -4.51 8.76
CA SER A 78 10.75 -5.18 10.04
C SER A 78 11.37 -4.53 11.28
N THR A 79 12.13 -3.44 11.15
CA THR A 79 12.69 -2.64 12.24
C THR A 79 11.63 -2.19 13.25
N LEU A 80 10.38 -1.95 12.81
CA LEU A 80 9.26 -1.65 13.71
C LEU A 80 8.80 -2.88 14.52
N PHE A 81 8.88 -4.07 13.92
CA PHE A 81 8.62 -5.36 14.60
C PHE A 81 9.79 -5.77 15.51
N GLU A 82 11.03 -5.45 15.14
CA GLU A 82 12.19 -5.56 16.04
C GLU A 82 11.97 -4.72 17.29
N TYR A 83 11.45 -3.50 17.16
CA TYR A 83 11.19 -2.65 18.32
C TYR A 83 10.18 -3.29 19.29
N LYS A 84 9.08 -3.87 18.79
CA LYS A 84 8.13 -4.64 19.61
C LYS A 84 8.75 -5.91 20.23
N ARG A 85 9.68 -6.56 19.54
CA ARG A 85 10.44 -7.72 20.05
C ARG A 85 11.46 -7.34 21.13
N LEU A 86 12.06 -6.15 21.03
CA LEU A 86 13.05 -5.62 21.98
C LEU A 86 12.42 -5.14 23.29
N ILE A 87 11.18 -4.63 23.27
CA ILE A 87 10.42 -4.30 24.50
C ILE A 87 10.27 -5.53 25.41
N ASN A 88 10.14 -6.73 24.82
CA ASN A 88 10.03 -7.99 25.56
C ASN A 88 11.39 -8.61 25.95
N LYS A 89 12.52 -7.96 25.63
CA LYS A 89 13.88 -8.38 26.01
C LYS A 89 14.74 -7.16 26.39
N PRO A 90 14.56 -6.60 27.60
CA PRO A 90 15.13 -5.31 28.03
C PRO A 90 16.66 -5.27 28.12
N ASN A 91 17.37 -6.39 27.90
CA ASN A 91 18.84 -6.42 27.95
C ASN A 91 19.50 -6.48 26.55
N GLU A 92 18.72 -6.64 25.47
CA GLU A 92 19.26 -6.76 24.12
C GLU A 92 19.25 -5.44 23.33
N TRP A 93 18.44 -4.45 23.72
CA TRP A 93 18.35 -3.15 23.02
C TRP A 93 19.69 -2.39 22.97
N LEU A 94 20.56 -2.56 23.98
CA LEU A 94 21.90 -1.95 24.04
C LEU A 94 22.85 -2.48 22.96
N LYS A 95 22.70 -3.75 22.52
CA LYS A 95 23.48 -4.29 21.41
C LYS A 95 23.00 -3.72 20.07
N SER A 96 21.69 -3.64 19.89
CA SER A 96 21.07 -3.08 18.68
C SER A 96 21.34 -1.58 18.54
N ALA A 97 21.34 -0.82 19.63
CA ALA A 97 21.69 0.60 19.64
C ALA A 97 23.14 0.86 19.20
N LYS A 98 24.08 -0.03 19.59
CA LYS A 98 25.49 0.04 19.17
C LYS A 98 25.72 -0.27 17.69
N LEU A 99 24.89 -1.12 17.08
CA LEU A 99 24.91 -1.36 15.63
C LEU A 99 24.37 -0.15 14.86
N LYS A 100 23.27 0.45 15.32
CA LYS A 100 22.65 1.62 14.68
C LYS A 100 23.48 2.91 14.75
N PHE A 101 24.30 3.09 15.79
CA PHE A 101 25.15 4.27 15.94
C PHE A 101 26.40 4.26 15.02
N ARG A 102 26.61 3.20 14.23
CA ARG A 102 27.86 2.99 13.50
C ARG A 102 27.80 3.23 11.99
N GLU A 103 26.65 3.61 11.43
CA GLU A 103 26.53 3.95 10.01
C GLU A 103 25.72 5.22 9.78
N GLU A 104 26.37 6.36 9.99
CA GLU A 104 26.14 7.60 9.25
C GLU A 104 27.50 8.32 9.06
N ILE A 105 28.34 7.79 8.16
CA ILE A 105 29.31 8.54 7.35
C ILE A 105 29.29 7.94 5.95
#